data_AF-A0A2R7REX9-F1
#
_entry.id   AF-A0A2R7REX9-F1
#
_cell.length_a   1.000
_cell.length_b   1.000
_cell.length_c   1.000
_cell.angle_alpha   90.00
_cell.angle_beta   90.00
_cell.angle_gamma   90.00
#
_symmetry.space_group_name_H-M   'P 1'
#
loop_
_entity.id
_entity.type
_entity.pdbx_description
1 polymer ?
#
loop_
_entity_poly.entity_id
_entity_poly.type
_entity_poly.pdbx_seq_one_letter_code
_entity_poly.pdbx_strand_id
1 'polypeptide(L)'
;MRILLWHVHGSWTDAFVRGRHEYLLPVLPEGGPWGLGRAGRPWPGSVQQVPLAELDADSVDAVVLQRPEEIEAVHQALGRRPGVDLPAVYLEHNTPKGNFPFTRHPLADQDSIPLVHVTHFNKLAWDNGSAPALVIEHGIPDPGPLYTGELPELAVVVNEPVRRGRVTGTDLLPAFAAVAPLHVFGMKTEGLLAASGFDDARLHVRGDLKPQELHRELARCRVYVHPMRWTSLGLSLLEAMHVGMPVLALATTEAPRAVPP
;
A
#
# COMPACT_ATOMS: atom_id res chain seq x y z
N MET A 1 -19.30 -14.75 0.00
CA MET A 1 -18.12 -15.34 0.66
C MET A 1 -17.74 -14.45 1.82
N ARG A 2 -17.31 -15.07 2.93
CA ARG A 2 -16.69 -14.47 4.10
C ARG A 2 -15.18 -14.66 3.99
N ILE A 3 -14.46 -13.57 3.78
CA ILE A 3 -13.03 -13.56 3.48
C ILE A 3 -12.27 -13.04 4.69
N LEU A 4 -11.38 -13.88 5.25
CA LEU A 4 -10.48 -13.48 6.32
C LEU A 4 -9.27 -12.73 5.75
N LEU A 5 -8.95 -11.57 6.33
CA LEU A 5 -7.71 -10.84 6.05
C LEU A 5 -7.31 -9.90 7.20
N TRP A 6 -6.01 -9.58 7.27
CA TRP A 6 -5.49 -8.57 8.18
C TRP A 6 -5.39 -7.20 7.51
N HIS A 7 -5.57 -6.14 8.31
CA HIS A 7 -5.37 -4.76 7.87
C HIS A 7 -3.86 -4.42 7.84
N VAL A 8 -3.16 -4.91 6.82
CA VAL A 8 -1.72 -4.67 6.63
C VAL A 8 -1.46 -3.39 5.83
N HIS A 9 -2.16 -3.21 4.70
CA HIS A 9 -1.99 -2.06 3.81
C HIS A 9 -3.31 -1.29 3.66
N GLY A 10 -3.52 -0.28 4.51
CA GLY A 10 -4.82 0.41 4.64
C GLY A 10 -5.42 0.97 3.34
N SER A 11 -4.62 1.60 2.48
CA SER A 11 -5.12 2.13 1.20
C SER A 11 -5.51 1.02 0.21
N TRP A 12 -4.77 -0.09 0.18
CA TRP A 12 -5.16 -1.25 -0.63
C TRP A 12 -6.42 -1.92 -0.07
N THR A 13 -6.46 -2.12 1.26
CA THR A 13 -7.62 -2.73 1.93
C THR A 13 -8.87 -1.90 1.68
N ASP A 14 -8.77 -0.56 1.67
CA ASP A 14 -9.90 0.32 1.39
C ASP A 14 -10.58 0.03 0.04
N ALA A 15 -9.79 -0.16 -1.03
CA ALA A 15 -10.32 -0.56 -2.33
C ALA A 15 -10.88 -2.00 -2.29
N PHE A 16 -10.13 -2.93 -1.71
CA PHE A 16 -10.46 -4.36 -1.71
C PHE A 16 -11.79 -4.66 -1.01
N VAL A 17 -12.05 -4.02 0.14
CA VAL A 17 -13.23 -4.30 0.98
C VAL A 17 -14.53 -3.64 0.49
N ARG A 18 -14.49 -2.93 -0.64
CA ARG A 18 -15.68 -2.36 -1.30
C ARG A 18 -16.33 -3.31 -2.30
N GLY A 19 -15.83 -4.54 -2.39
CA GLY A 19 -16.45 -5.60 -3.17
C GLY A 19 -17.76 -6.13 -2.55
N ARG A 20 -18.30 -7.19 -3.16
CA ARG A 20 -19.60 -7.79 -2.80
C ARG A 20 -19.51 -8.85 -1.70
N HIS A 21 -18.36 -8.96 -1.03
CA HIS A 21 -18.09 -10.00 -0.05
C HIS A 21 -18.21 -9.46 1.37
N GLU A 22 -18.25 -10.38 2.33
CA GLU A 22 -18.05 -10.06 3.74
C GLU A 22 -16.58 -10.22 4.07
N TYR A 23 -16.03 -9.29 4.83
CA TYR A 23 -14.60 -9.22 5.14
C TYR A 23 -14.44 -9.31 6.65
N LEU A 24 -13.72 -10.33 7.10
CA LEU A 24 -13.46 -10.62 8.50
C LEU A 24 -12.07 -10.09 8.84
N LEU A 25 -11.99 -9.10 9.73
CA LEU A 25 -10.76 -8.46 10.14
C LEU A 25 -10.47 -8.77 11.60
N PRO A 26 -9.38 -9.50 11.89
CA PRO A 26 -8.97 -9.78 13.26
C PRO A 26 -8.79 -8.50 14.09
N VAL A 27 -9.30 -8.55 15.32
CA VAL A 27 -9.07 -7.53 16.36
C VAL A 27 -8.46 -8.15 17.60
N LEU A 28 -7.59 -7.39 18.24
CA LEU A 28 -7.05 -7.68 19.56
C LEU A 28 -7.31 -6.47 20.47
N PRO A 29 -7.52 -6.66 21.79
CA PRO A 29 -7.75 -5.55 22.73
C PRO A 29 -6.66 -4.47 22.68
N GLU A 30 -5.40 -4.88 22.51
CA GLU A 30 -4.22 -4.02 22.39
C GLU A 30 -4.02 -3.44 20.98
N GLY A 31 -4.78 -3.90 19.99
CA GLY A 31 -4.62 -3.55 18.59
C GLY A 31 -3.35 -4.13 17.97
N GLY A 32 -2.60 -3.30 17.23
CA GLY A 32 -1.32 -3.68 16.64
C GLY A 32 -1.42 -4.50 15.35
N PRO A 33 -0.28 -5.01 14.83
CA PRO A 33 -0.18 -5.57 13.49
C PRO A 33 -0.97 -6.88 13.28
N TRP A 34 -1.45 -7.50 14.36
CA TRP A 34 -2.23 -8.74 14.31
C TRP A 34 -3.72 -8.54 14.61
N GLY A 35 -4.09 -7.37 15.12
CA GLY A 35 -5.44 -7.09 15.63
C GLY A 35 -5.92 -5.67 15.39
N LEU A 36 -5.42 -5.01 14.33
CA LEU A 36 -5.73 -3.61 14.05
C LEU A 36 -7.22 -3.36 13.73
N GLY A 37 -7.93 -4.39 13.26
CA GLY A 37 -9.30 -4.26 12.81
C GLY A 37 -9.46 -3.15 11.77
N ARG A 38 -10.48 -2.30 11.96
CA ARG A 38 -10.80 -1.20 11.03
C ARG A 38 -9.92 0.04 11.22
N ALA A 39 -9.22 0.18 12.35
CA ALA A 39 -8.49 1.40 12.72
C ALA A 39 -9.28 2.71 12.49
N GLY A 40 -10.57 2.71 12.85
CA GLY A 40 -11.45 3.88 12.67
C GLY A 40 -11.81 4.22 11.22
N ARG A 41 -11.44 3.39 10.23
CA ARG A 41 -11.79 3.64 8.83
C ARG A 41 -13.29 3.44 8.58
N PRO A 42 -13.94 4.34 7.82
CA PRO A 42 -15.37 4.28 7.52
C PRO A 42 -15.69 3.26 6.41
N TRP A 43 -15.15 2.04 6.54
CA TRP A 43 -15.43 0.94 5.61
C TRP A 43 -16.89 0.47 5.65
N PRO A 44 -17.39 -0.19 4.59
CA PRO A 44 -18.75 -0.70 4.54
C PRO A 44 -19.11 -1.61 5.73
N GLY A 45 -20.42 -1.77 5.98
CA GLY A 45 -20.92 -2.68 7.02
C GLY A 45 -20.61 -4.15 6.76
N SER A 46 -20.21 -4.53 5.54
CA SER A 46 -19.70 -5.86 5.22
C SER A 46 -18.32 -6.15 5.81
N VAL A 47 -17.64 -5.16 6.39
CA VAL A 47 -16.33 -5.30 7.04
C VAL A 47 -16.51 -5.46 8.55
N GLN A 48 -16.40 -6.70 9.01
CA GLN A 48 -16.64 -7.13 10.37
C GLN A 48 -15.33 -7.28 11.13
N GLN A 49 -15.28 -6.74 12.35
CA GLN A 49 -14.16 -6.94 13.26
C GLN A 49 -14.43 -8.18 14.10
N VAL A 50 -13.49 -9.12 14.13
CA VAL A 50 -13.70 -10.42 14.75
C VAL A 50 -12.54 -10.82 15.67
N PRO A 51 -12.81 -11.39 16.85
CA PRO A 51 -11.78 -12.10 17.62
C PRO A 51 -11.43 -13.41 16.90
N LEU A 52 -10.24 -13.48 16.30
CA LEU A 52 -9.82 -14.60 15.45
C LEU A 52 -9.91 -15.96 16.16
N ALA A 53 -9.58 -16.01 17.45
CA ALA A 53 -9.59 -17.24 18.25
C ALA A 53 -11.01 -17.78 18.55
N GLU A 54 -12.05 -16.98 18.31
CA GLU A 54 -13.44 -17.36 18.57
C GLU A 54 -14.21 -17.64 17.27
N LEU A 55 -13.55 -17.50 16.11
CA LEU A 55 -14.18 -17.82 14.83
C LEU A 55 -14.43 -19.31 14.70
N ASP A 56 -15.65 -19.66 14.30
CA ASP A 56 -15.95 -21.01 13.84
C ASP A 56 -15.22 -21.28 12.51
N ALA A 57 -14.61 -22.45 12.37
CA ALA A 57 -13.83 -22.83 11.19
C ALA A 57 -14.67 -22.83 9.90
N ASP A 58 -15.95 -23.18 10.01
CA ASP A 58 -16.92 -23.18 8.90
C ASP A 58 -17.47 -21.78 8.61
N SER A 59 -17.06 -20.77 9.39
CA SER A 59 -17.44 -19.37 9.16
C SER A 59 -16.55 -18.62 8.17
N VAL A 60 -15.47 -19.25 7.70
CA VAL A 60 -14.49 -18.65 6.78
C VAL A 60 -14.47 -19.43 5.47
N ASP A 61 -14.76 -18.73 4.37
CA ASP A 61 -14.85 -19.34 3.04
C ASP A 61 -13.51 -19.27 2.28
N ALA A 62 -12.70 -18.23 2.55
CA ALA A 62 -11.37 -18.05 1.99
C ALA A 62 -10.50 -17.12 2.85
N VAL A 63 -9.17 -17.15 2.67
CA VAL A 63 -8.23 -16.24 3.32
C VAL A 63 -7.32 -15.51 2.32
N VAL A 64 -7.11 -14.21 2.55
CA VAL A 64 -6.08 -13.42 1.87
C VAL A 64 -4.90 -13.22 2.82
N LEU A 65 -3.83 -13.95 2.56
CA LEU A 65 -2.57 -13.90 3.30
C LEU A 65 -1.71 -12.75 2.76
N GLN A 66 -1.03 -12.04 3.63
CA GLN A 66 -0.15 -10.89 3.32
C GLN A 66 1.19 -10.99 4.05
N ARG A 67 1.34 -11.98 4.93
CA ARG A 67 2.58 -12.32 5.65
C ARG A 67 2.72 -13.84 5.75
N PRO A 68 3.93 -14.42 5.68
CA PRO A 68 4.09 -15.86 5.76
C PRO A 68 3.54 -16.45 7.07
N GLU A 69 3.68 -15.73 8.18
CA GLU A 69 3.25 -16.17 9.51
C GLU A 69 1.72 -16.26 9.65
N GLU A 70 0.96 -15.62 8.74
CA GLU A 70 -0.50 -15.74 8.74
C GLU A 70 -0.98 -17.15 8.38
N ILE A 71 -0.18 -17.95 7.67
CA ILE A 71 -0.53 -19.34 7.35
C ILE A 71 -0.71 -20.15 8.64
N GLU A 72 0.28 -20.05 9.53
CA GLU A 72 0.25 -20.75 10.80
C GLU A 72 -0.81 -20.16 11.74
N ALA A 73 -0.98 -18.84 11.75
CA ALA A 73 -2.01 -18.19 12.56
C ALA A 73 -3.42 -18.67 12.20
N VAL A 74 -3.72 -18.84 10.90
CA VAL A 74 -5.01 -19.40 10.44
C VAL A 74 -5.14 -20.86 10.85
N HIS A 75 -4.09 -21.66 10.69
CA HIS A 75 -4.12 -23.06 11.06
C HIS A 75 -4.39 -23.26 12.56
N GLN A 76 -3.72 -22.50 13.41
CA GLN A 76 -3.92 -22.56 14.86
C GLN A 76 -5.32 -22.09 15.28
N ALA A 77 -5.85 -21.05 14.65
CA ALA A 77 -7.15 -20.50 15.02
C ALA A 77 -8.34 -21.34 14.52
N LEU A 78 -8.26 -21.87 13.30
CA LEU A 78 -9.40 -22.52 12.64
C LEU A 78 -9.23 -24.04 12.49
N GLY A 79 -8.06 -24.60 12.80
CA GLY A 79 -7.74 -26.01 12.52
C GLY A 79 -7.67 -26.36 11.02
N ARG A 80 -7.84 -25.39 10.13
CA ARG A 80 -7.84 -25.56 8.66
C ARG A 80 -6.56 -25.02 8.06
N ARG A 81 -5.89 -25.79 7.21
CA ARG A 81 -4.64 -25.37 6.55
C ARG A 81 -4.96 -24.54 5.30
N PRO A 82 -4.46 -23.29 5.20
CA PRO A 82 -4.54 -22.50 3.98
C PRO A 82 -3.95 -23.24 2.77
N GLY A 83 -4.64 -23.23 1.64
CA GLY A 83 -4.23 -23.91 0.40
C GLY A 83 -4.55 -25.41 0.35
N VAL A 84 -4.99 -26.02 1.47
CA VAL A 84 -5.35 -27.45 1.52
C VAL A 84 -6.81 -27.63 1.96
N ASP A 85 -7.13 -27.18 3.17
CA ASP A 85 -8.47 -27.32 3.75
C ASP A 85 -9.29 -26.03 3.59
N LEU A 86 -8.63 -24.89 3.37
CA LEU A 86 -9.22 -23.57 3.19
C LEU A 86 -8.62 -22.87 1.96
N PRO A 87 -9.42 -22.42 0.98
CA PRO A 87 -8.92 -21.63 -0.15
C PRO A 87 -8.14 -20.41 0.31
N ALA A 88 -6.93 -20.24 -0.23
CA ALA A 88 -6.02 -19.19 0.18
C ALA A 88 -5.32 -18.56 -1.03
N VAL A 89 -5.03 -17.27 -0.92
CA VAL A 89 -4.14 -16.55 -1.83
C VAL A 89 -3.12 -15.78 -1.00
N TYR A 90 -1.89 -15.65 -1.51
CA TYR A 90 -0.89 -14.79 -0.89
C TYR A 90 -0.73 -13.51 -1.72
N LEU A 91 -1.07 -12.38 -1.12
CA LEU A 91 -1.00 -11.07 -1.73
C LEU A 91 0.35 -10.40 -1.42
N GLU A 92 1.17 -10.23 -2.45
CA GLU A 92 2.46 -9.56 -2.35
C GLU A 92 2.37 -8.10 -2.77
N HIS A 93 2.51 -7.21 -1.79
CA HIS A 93 2.42 -5.75 -1.96
C HIS A 93 3.75 -5.12 -2.34
N ASN A 94 4.87 -5.73 -1.95
CA ASN A 94 6.15 -5.07 -1.91
C ASN A 94 7.12 -5.66 -2.92
N THR A 95 8.06 -4.83 -3.36
CA THR A 95 9.27 -5.29 -4.01
C THR A 95 10.12 -6.10 -3.03
N PRO A 96 10.97 -7.03 -3.52
CA PRO A 96 11.90 -7.75 -2.66
C PRO A 96 12.81 -6.79 -1.90
N LYS A 97 13.08 -7.16 -0.64
CA LYS A 97 14.05 -6.47 0.21
C LYS A 97 15.37 -7.25 0.18
N GLY A 98 16.48 -6.53 0.11
CA GLY A 98 17.82 -7.12 0.23
C GLY A 98 18.45 -7.44 -1.13
N ASN A 99 18.84 -8.70 -1.33
CA ASN A 99 19.73 -9.11 -2.41
C ASN A 99 19.00 -9.29 -3.76
N PHE A 100 18.42 -8.22 -4.30
CA PHE A 100 17.86 -8.23 -5.66
C PHE A 100 19.02 -8.35 -6.69
N PRO A 101 18.91 -9.20 -7.74
CA PRO A 101 17.73 -9.94 -8.20
C PRO A 101 17.57 -11.36 -7.63
N PHE A 102 18.38 -11.78 -6.65
CA PHE A 102 18.39 -13.14 -6.10
C PHE A 102 17.44 -13.37 -4.91
N THR A 103 16.52 -12.45 -4.67
CA THR A 103 15.62 -12.54 -3.52
C THR A 103 14.44 -13.46 -3.85
N ARG A 104 14.42 -14.63 -3.19
CA ARG A 104 13.37 -15.65 -3.35
C ARG A 104 12.16 -15.33 -2.49
N HIS A 105 10.95 -15.53 -3.04
CA HIS A 105 9.70 -15.33 -2.31
C HIS A 105 9.55 -16.39 -1.19
N PRO A 106 9.01 -16.04 -0.01
CA PRO A 106 8.86 -17.00 1.10
C PRO A 106 8.00 -18.23 0.77
N LEU A 107 7.05 -18.07 -0.14
CA LEU A 107 6.19 -19.16 -0.66
C LEU A 107 6.69 -19.71 -2.01
N ALA A 108 7.97 -19.53 -2.35
CA ALA A 108 8.53 -20.16 -3.53
C ALA A 108 8.47 -21.69 -3.41
N ASP A 109 8.35 -22.36 -4.55
CA ASP A 109 8.43 -23.82 -4.68
C ASP A 109 7.30 -24.63 -4.02
N GLN A 110 6.08 -24.09 -4.04
CA GLN A 110 4.85 -24.82 -3.72
C GLN A 110 3.72 -24.39 -4.67
N ASP A 111 2.69 -25.20 -4.84
CA ASP A 111 1.60 -24.97 -5.80
C ASP A 111 0.20 -24.84 -5.17
N SER A 112 0.09 -24.99 -3.85
CA SER A 112 -1.17 -24.96 -3.10
C SER A 112 -1.74 -23.56 -2.83
N ILE A 113 -0.88 -22.54 -2.73
CA ILE A 113 -1.26 -21.15 -2.45
C ILE A 113 -0.71 -20.26 -3.58
N PRO A 114 -1.55 -19.77 -4.51
CA PRO A 114 -1.10 -18.88 -5.56
C PRO A 114 -0.66 -17.51 -5.01
N LEU A 115 0.40 -16.96 -5.62
CA LEU A 115 0.91 -15.61 -5.38
C LEU A 115 0.16 -14.61 -6.26
N VAL A 116 -0.39 -13.58 -5.65
CA VAL A 116 -1.01 -12.43 -6.31
C VAL A 116 -0.11 -11.23 -6.09
N HIS A 117 0.61 -10.82 -7.12
CA HIS A 117 1.40 -9.59 -7.10
C HIS A 117 0.52 -8.41 -7.50
N VAL A 118 0.69 -7.28 -6.81
CA VAL A 118 -0.09 -6.05 -7.10
C VAL A 118 0.43 -5.24 -8.31
N THR A 119 1.56 -5.65 -8.89
CA THR A 119 2.17 -5.03 -10.07
C THR A 119 2.89 -6.08 -10.92
N HIS A 120 3.07 -5.77 -12.21
CA HIS A 120 3.86 -6.63 -13.09
C HIS A 120 5.35 -6.62 -12.69
N PHE A 121 5.86 -5.48 -12.24
CA PHE A 121 7.22 -5.35 -11.73
C PHE A 121 7.47 -6.22 -10.50
N ASN A 122 6.56 -6.27 -9.51
CA ASN A 122 6.74 -7.14 -8.35
C ASN A 122 6.83 -8.61 -8.76
N LYS A 123 5.92 -9.07 -9.65
CA LYS A 123 5.93 -10.44 -10.16
C LYS A 123 7.27 -10.78 -10.84
N LEU A 124 7.82 -9.83 -11.61
CA LEU A 124 9.12 -9.97 -12.26
C LEU A 124 10.28 -9.95 -11.25
N ALA A 125 10.22 -9.08 -10.25
CA ALA A 125 11.33 -8.78 -9.36
C ALA A 125 11.58 -9.87 -8.31
N TRP A 126 10.53 -10.59 -7.92
CA TRP A 126 10.64 -11.74 -7.02
C TRP A 126 11.03 -13.02 -7.79
N ASP A 127 11.99 -13.77 -7.26
CA ASP A 127 12.13 -15.19 -7.63
C ASP A 127 11.00 -15.99 -6.95
N ASN A 128 9.93 -16.25 -7.71
CA ASN A 128 8.76 -16.98 -7.24
C ASN A 128 8.97 -18.51 -7.24
N GLY A 129 10.12 -19.02 -7.71
CA GLY A 129 10.35 -20.44 -7.89
C GLY A 129 9.28 -21.09 -8.78
N SER A 130 8.75 -22.24 -8.35
CA SER A 130 7.63 -22.91 -9.05
C SER A 130 6.23 -22.44 -8.63
N ALA A 131 6.12 -21.42 -7.77
CA ALA A 131 4.81 -21.01 -7.26
C ALA A 131 3.93 -20.36 -8.36
N PRO A 132 2.65 -20.75 -8.48
CA PRO A 132 1.74 -20.09 -9.40
C PRO A 132 1.64 -18.60 -9.06
N ALA A 133 2.03 -17.73 -9.99
CA ALA A 133 2.05 -16.28 -9.78
C ALA A 133 1.24 -15.54 -10.84
N LEU A 134 0.30 -14.71 -10.40
CA LEU A 134 -0.51 -13.82 -11.24
C LEU A 134 -0.40 -12.38 -10.77
N VAL A 135 -0.91 -11.46 -11.59
CA VAL A 135 -0.96 -10.04 -11.27
C VAL A 135 -2.42 -9.62 -11.21
N ILE A 136 -2.80 -8.98 -10.11
CA ILE A 136 -4.04 -8.21 -10.00
C ILE A 136 -3.60 -6.80 -9.60
N GLU A 137 -3.65 -5.88 -10.56
CA GLU A 137 -3.16 -4.52 -10.37
C GLU A 137 -3.94 -3.79 -9.26
N HIS A 138 -3.29 -2.81 -8.65
CA HIS A 138 -3.92 -1.96 -7.65
C HIS A 138 -5.20 -1.30 -8.17
N GLY A 139 -6.28 -1.39 -7.39
CA GLY A 139 -7.45 -0.53 -7.52
C GLY A 139 -7.45 0.56 -6.46
N ILE A 140 -8.11 1.69 -6.75
CA ILE A 140 -8.43 2.75 -5.79
C ILE A 140 -9.90 3.12 -5.89
N PRO A 141 -10.54 3.60 -4.82
CA PRO A 141 -11.79 4.36 -4.95
C PRO A 141 -11.50 5.64 -5.73
N ASP A 142 -12.23 5.86 -6.82
CA ASP A 142 -12.05 7.04 -7.68
C ASP A 142 -12.41 8.34 -6.92
N PRO A 143 -11.45 9.25 -6.66
CA PRO A 143 -11.73 10.54 -6.03
C PRO A 143 -12.44 11.54 -6.97
N GLY A 144 -12.48 11.27 -8.27
CA GLY A 144 -12.96 12.18 -9.30
C GLY A 144 -11.98 13.32 -9.63
N PRO A 145 -12.25 14.09 -10.69
CA PRO A 145 -11.38 15.17 -11.15
C PRO A 145 -11.53 16.40 -10.23
N LEU A 146 -10.60 16.56 -9.28
CA LEU A 146 -10.62 17.67 -8.32
C LEU A 146 -9.58 18.76 -8.66
N TYR A 147 -8.66 18.50 -9.59
CA TYR A 147 -7.50 19.34 -9.87
C TYR A 147 -7.84 20.81 -10.20
N THR A 148 -7.19 21.74 -9.50
CA THR A 148 -7.24 23.19 -9.76
C THR A 148 -5.88 23.79 -10.08
N GLY A 149 -4.79 23.25 -9.50
CA GLY A 149 -3.42 23.71 -9.74
C GLY A 149 -3.16 25.18 -9.36
N GLU A 150 -3.98 25.74 -8.46
CA GLU A 150 -3.97 27.14 -8.05
C GLU A 150 -2.69 27.55 -7.30
N LEU A 151 -2.03 26.60 -6.62
CA LEU A 151 -0.78 26.82 -5.91
C LEU A 151 0.40 26.48 -6.84
N PRO A 152 1.38 27.39 -7.02
CA PRO A 152 2.57 27.15 -7.85
C PRO A 152 3.61 26.25 -7.15
N GLU A 153 3.13 25.20 -6.47
CA GLU A 153 3.89 24.36 -5.55
C GLU A 153 3.80 22.89 -5.95
N LEU A 154 4.76 22.08 -5.49
CA LEU A 154 4.86 20.65 -5.80
C LEU A 154 4.28 19.83 -4.64
N ALA A 155 3.65 18.70 -4.93
CA ALA A 155 3.16 17.78 -3.90
C ALA A 155 3.86 16.42 -3.96
N VAL A 156 4.20 15.85 -2.80
CA VAL A 156 4.70 14.48 -2.64
C VAL A 156 3.94 13.80 -1.52
N VAL A 157 3.56 12.54 -1.73
CA VAL A 157 2.98 11.69 -0.68
C VAL A 157 3.95 10.56 -0.37
N VAL A 158 4.51 10.55 0.83
CA VAL A 158 5.53 9.59 1.26
C VAL A 158 5.37 9.20 2.73
N ASN A 159 5.35 7.90 3.00
CA ASN A 159 5.33 7.37 4.37
C ASN A 159 6.74 7.05 4.83
N GLU A 160 7.06 7.43 6.07
CA GLU A 160 8.35 7.21 6.74
C GLU A 160 9.57 7.72 5.94
N PRO A 161 9.54 8.96 5.39
CA PRO A 161 10.55 9.44 4.45
C PRO A 161 11.97 9.42 5.03
N VAL A 162 12.15 9.68 6.32
CA VAL A 162 13.47 9.66 6.98
C VAL A 162 14.00 8.23 7.07
N ARG A 163 13.18 7.29 7.55
CA ARG A 163 13.56 5.87 7.70
C ARG A 163 13.80 5.19 6.36
N ARG A 164 12.97 5.50 5.35
CA ARG A 164 13.03 4.84 4.03
C ARG A 164 14.01 5.53 3.08
N GLY A 165 14.30 6.80 3.28
CA GLY A 165 15.37 7.53 2.61
C GLY A 165 15.37 7.32 1.10
N ARG A 166 16.45 6.71 0.58
CA ARG A 166 16.65 6.49 -0.86
C ARG A 166 15.59 5.61 -1.50
N VAL A 167 14.99 4.68 -0.75
CA VAL A 167 13.93 3.78 -1.24
C VAL A 167 12.74 4.59 -1.72
N THR A 168 12.35 5.62 -0.97
CA THR A 168 11.24 6.52 -1.30
C THR A 168 11.69 7.79 -2.02
N GLY A 169 12.97 7.90 -2.39
CA GLY A 169 13.48 9.10 -3.06
C GLY A 169 13.54 10.33 -2.19
N THR A 170 13.62 10.20 -0.86
CA THR A 170 13.66 11.35 0.05
C THR A 170 14.87 12.25 -0.22
N ASP A 171 16.00 11.68 -0.61
CA ASP A 171 17.22 12.38 -1.04
C ASP A 171 17.08 13.10 -2.39
N LEU A 172 15.99 12.88 -3.15
CA LEU A 172 15.69 13.62 -4.38
C LEU A 172 14.86 14.88 -4.13
N LEU A 173 14.14 14.95 -3.00
CA LEU A 173 13.33 16.11 -2.64
C LEU A 173 14.09 17.44 -2.71
N PRO A 174 15.39 17.52 -2.34
CA PRO A 174 16.18 18.73 -2.52
C PRO A 174 16.20 19.30 -3.95
N ALA A 175 16.32 18.45 -4.96
CA ALA A 175 16.36 18.89 -6.34
C ALA A 175 15.02 19.47 -6.79
N PHE A 176 13.90 18.92 -6.31
CA PHE A 176 12.55 19.44 -6.58
C PHE A 176 12.26 20.71 -5.80
N ALA A 177 12.62 20.73 -4.51
CA ALA A 177 12.45 21.90 -3.65
C ALA A 177 13.20 23.11 -4.19
N ALA A 178 14.33 22.92 -4.90
CA ALA A 178 15.09 23.98 -5.58
C ALA A 178 14.31 24.66 -6.72
N VAL A 179 13.32 23.99 -7.33
CA VAL A 179 12.48 24.52 -8.42
C VAL A 179 11.27 25.29 -7.89
N ALA A 180 10.56 24.72 -6.91
CA ALA A 180 9.37 25.33 -6.28
C ALA A 180 9.15 24.76 -4.86
N PRO A 181 8.39 25.43 -3.97
CA PRO A 181 8.08 24.89 -2.65
C PRO A 181 7.38 23.53 -2.73
N LEU A 182 7.66 22.66 -1.75
CA LEU A 182 7.21 21.28 -1.73
C LEU A 182 6.27 21.02 -0.54
N HIS A 183 5.05 20.57 -0.82
CA HIS A 183 4.16 19.99 0.18
C HIS A 183 4.42 18.49 0.34
N VAL A 184 4.78 18.06 1.54
CA VAL A 184 5.03 16.65 1.86
C VAL A 184 3.93 16.12 2.77
N PHE A 185 3.15 15.19 2.24
CA PHE A 185 2.09 14.48 2.94
C PHE A 185 2.51 13.03 3.25
N GLY A 186 1.83 12.42 4.22
CA GLY A 186 1.99 11.01 4.56
C GLY A 186 2.37 10.78 6.03
N MET A 187 2.57 9.52 6.37
CA MET A 187 2.79 9.07 7.74
C MET A 187 4.24 9.25 8.18
N LYS A 188 4.43 9.53 9.48
CA LYS A 188 5.74 9.52 10.14
C LYS A 188 6.77 10.44 9.45
N THR A 189 6.36 11.67 9.16
CA THR A 189 7.17 12.69 8.47
C THR A 189 7.98 13.56 9.44
N GLU A 190 7.94 13.27 10.73
CA GLU A 190 8.70 13.98 11.74
C GLU A 190 10.21 13.87 11.46
N GLY A 191 10.93 14.98 11.69
CA GLY A 191 12.38 15.04 11.43
C GLY A 191 12.78 15.18 9.95
N LEU A 192 11.83 15.17 9.00
CA LEU A 192 12.14 15.33 7.57
C LEU A 192 12.85 16.65 7.28
N LEU A 193 12.38 17.76 7.86
CA LEU A 193 13.01 19.08 7.70
C LEU A 193 14.49 19.04 8.09
N ALA A 194 14.77 18.57 9.31
CA ALA A 194 16.12 18.41 9.83
C ALA A 194 16.98 17.47 8.95
N ALA A 195 16.43 16.36 8.47
CA ALA A 195 17.13 15.41 7.61
C ALA A 195 17.39 15.94 6.18
N SER A 196 16.54 16.85 5.70
CA SER A 196 16.60 17.40 4.34
C SER A 196 17.53 18.61 4.22
N GLY A 197 17.82 19.29 5.32
CA GLY A 197 18.63 20.51 5.33
C GLY A 197 17.92 21.76 4.78
N PHE A 198 16.60 21.71 4.55
CA PHE A 198 15.79 22.86 4.13
C PHE A 198 15.14 23.58 5.30
N ASP A 199 14.85 24.86 5.08
CA ASP A 199 13.95 25.64 5.90
C ASP A 199 12.47 25.35 5.56
N ASP A 200 11.58 25.78 6.46
CA ASP A 200 10.13 25.64 6.31
C ASP A 200 9.55 26.41 5.11
N ALA A 201 10.31 27.32 4.49
CA ALA A 201 9.86 28.10 3.34
C ALA A 201 9.93 27.30 2.03
N ARG A 202 10.74 26.23 1.98
CA ARG A 202 10.91 25.39 0.79
C ARG A 202 10.27 24.01 0.92
N LEU A 203 10.07 23.54 2.15
CA LEU A 203 9.47 22.24 2.41
C LEU A 203 8.39 22.37 3.49
N HIS A 204 7.14 22.16 3.11
CA HIS A 204 5.98 22.22 3.99
C HIS A 204 5.54 20.81 4.35
N VAL A 205 5.89 20.35 5.55
CA VAL A 205 5.40 19.06 6.07
C VAL A 205 3.94 19.19 6.48
N ARG A 206 3.06 18.47 5.78
CA ARG A 206 1.59 18.49 5.98
C ARG A 206 1.08 17.30 6.78
N GLY A 207 1.88 16.24 6.92
CA GLY A 207 1.57 15.05 7.73
C GLY A 207 0.52 14.13 7.09
N ASP A 208 -0.03 13.24 7.91
CA ASP A 208 -0.98 12.19 7.51
C ASP A 208 -2.42 12.73 7.54
N LEU A 209 -2.92 13.08 6.35
CA LEU A 209 -4.28 13.61 6.19
C LEU A 209 -5.27 12.49 5.88
N LYS A 210 -6.54 12.71 6.24
CA LYS A 210 -7.63 11.82 5.81
C LYS A 210 -7.76 11.86 4.28
N PRO A 211 -8.14 10.76 3.61
CA PRO A 211 -8.10 10.67 2.15
C PRO A 211 -8.81 11.82 1.40
N GLN A 212 -10.02 12.21 1.82
CA GLN A 212 -10.75 13.30 1.18
C GLN A 212 -10.05 14.66 1.33
N GLU A 213 -9.40 14.89 2.46
CA GLU A 213 -8.64 16.12 2.73
C GLU A 213 -7.32 16.11 1.96
N LEU A 214 -6.63 14.96 1.95
CA LEU A 214 -5.44 14.74 1.14
C LEU A 214 -5.71 15.06 -0.33
N HIS A 215 -6.77 14.49 -0.93
CA HIS A 215 -7.07 14.73 -2.34
C HIS A 215 -7.38 16.19 -2.64
N ARG A 216 -8.10 16.89 -1.75
CA ARG A 216 -8.36 18.34 -1.90
C ARG A 216 -7.08 19.16 -1.83
N GLU A 217 -6.18 18.86 -0.90
CA GLU A 217 -4.92 19.59 -0.77
C GLU A 217 -3.94 19.28 -1.90
N LEU A 218 -3.88 18.02 -2.35
CA LEU A 218 -3.12 17.63 -3.53
C LEU A 218 -3.61 18.37 -4.78
N ALA A 219 -4.92 18.41 -5.02
CA ALA A 219 -5.54 19.01 -6.19
C ALA A 219 -5.18 20.49 -6.41
N ARG A 220 -4.82 21.21 -5.33
CA ARG A 220 -4.43 22.63 -5.36
C ARG A 220 -2.99 22.82 -5.82
N CYS A 221 -2.11 21.84 -5.60
CA CYS A 221 -0.71 21.90 -5.99
C CYS A 221 -0.55 21.76 -7.52
N ARG A 222 0.49 22.35 -8.10
CA ARG A 222 0.68 22.39 -9.56
C ARG A 222 1.01 21.02 -10.16
N VAL A 223 1.89 20.26 -9.51
CA VAL A 223 2.38 18.95 -9.99
C VAL A 223 2.50 18.00 -8.81
N TYR A 224 2.09 16.74 -9.00
CA TYR A 224 2.41 15.65 -8.09
C TYR A 224 3.75 15.01 -8.51
N VAL A 225 4.68 14.88 -7.56
CA VAL A 225 5.98 14.26 -7.77
C VAL A 225 6.00 12.89 -7.11
N HIS A 226 6.38 11.86 -7.88
CA HIS A 226 6.55 10.48 -7.42
C HIS A 226 8.03 10.07 -7.45
N PRO A 227 8.80 10.32 -6.38
CA PRO A 227 10.26 10.13 -6.37
C PRO A 227 10.71 8.69 -6.04
N MET A 228 9.79 7.74 -5.91
CA MET A 228 10.05 6.41 -5.35
C MET A 228 10.99 5.60 -6.25
N ARG A 229 12.08 5.09 -5.66
CA ARG A 229 13.08 4.27 -6.39
C ARG A 229 12.83 2.78 -6.32
N TRP A 230 12.45 2.29 -5.14
CA TRP A 230 12.35 0.85 -4.87
C TRP A 230 11.13 0.53 -4.04
N THR A 231 9.98 0.77 -4.64
CA THR A 231 8.68 0.36 -4.12
C THR A 231 7.94 -0.40 -5.20
N SER A 232 6.84 -1.05 -4.84
CA SER A 232 5.80 -1.36 -5.83
C SER A 232 5.22 -0.05 -6.40
N LEU A 233 4.02 -0.06 -6.96
CA LEU A 233 3.36 1.17 -7.37
C LEU A 233 2.75 1.88 -6.15
N GLY A 234 3.12 3.15 -5.92
CA GLY A 234 2.50 3.93 -4.85
C GLY A 234 1.04 4.24 -5.19
N LEU A 235 0.10 3.85 -4.32
CA LEU A 235 -1.33 4.16 -4.51
C LEU A 235 -1.59 5.67 -4.61
N SER A 236 -0.78 6.50 -3.94
CA SER A 236 -0.86 7.95 -4.04
C SER A 236 -0.55 8.50 -5.43
N LEU A 237 0.21 7.78 -6.27
CA LEU A 237 0.38 8.13 -7.68
C LEU A 237 -0.92 7.91 -8.46
N LEU A 238 -1.57 6.77 -8.26
CA LEU A 238 -2.87 6.47 -8.89
C LEU A 238 -3.93 7.48 -8.44
N GLU A 239 -3.97 7.81 -7.15
CA GLU A 239 -4.87 8.81 -6.58
C GLU A 239 -4.64 10.19 -7.21
N ALA A 240 -3.38 10.64 -7.33
CA ALA A 240 -3.05 11.91 -7.97
C ALA A 240 -3.45 11.94 -9.46
N MET A 241 -3.28 10.82 -10.18
CA MET A 241 -3.72 10.69 -11.57
C MET A 241 -5.25 10.79 -11.69
N HIS A 242 -6.02 10.15 -10.81
CA HIS A 242 -7.49 10.21 -10.85
C HIS A 242 -8.04 11.57 -10.40
N VAL A 243 -7.35 12.25 -9.48
CA VAL A 243 -7.60 13.67 -9.16
C VAL A 243 -7.46 14.58 -10.39
N GLY A 244 -6.75 14.12 -11.43
CA GLY A 244 -6.51 14.86 -12.67
C GLY A 244 -5.24 15.71 -12.62
N MET A 245 -4.32 15.42 -11.70
CA MET A 245 -3.07 16.18 -11.57
C MET A 245 -2.08 15.83 -12.69
N PRO A 246 -1.29 16.80 -13.18
CA PRO A 246 -0.03 16.51 -13.84
C PRO A 246 0.89 15.76 -12.88
N VAL A 247 1.45 14.64 -13.34
CA VAL A 247 2.35 13.79 -12.54
C VAL A 247 3.75 13.78 -13.14
N LEU A 248 4.76 13.90 -12.26
CA LEU A 248 6.16 13.71 -12.59
C LEU A 248 6.67 12.51 -11.78
N ALA A 249 6.93 11.39 -12.44
CA ALA A 249 7.38 10.17 -11.80
C ALA A 249 8.82 9.83 -12.17
N LEU A 250 9.58 9.34 -11.19
CA LEU A 250 10.84 8.68 -11.49
C LEU A 250 10.54 7.40 -12.29
N ALA A 251 11.27 7.17 -13.38
CA ALA A 251 11.06 6.05 -14.28
C ALA A 251 11.61 4.73 -13.72
N THR A 252 11.10 4.32 -12.55
CA THR A 252 11.52 3.14 -11.79
C THR A 252 10.33 2.26 -11.45
N THR A 253 10.62 0.97 -11.28
CA THR A 253 9.65 -0.08 -10.94
C THR A 253 8.42 -0.09 -11.87
N GLU A 254 7.20 0.03 -11.35
CA GLU A 254 5.96 -0.01 -12.13
C GLU A 254 5.58 1.36 -12.72
N ALA A 255 6.20 2.46 -12.26
CA ALA A 255 5.77 3.81 -12.61
C ALA A 255 5.77 4.08 -14.14
N PRO A 256 6.78 3.68 -14.94
CA PRO A 256 6.76 3.88 -16.40
C PRO A 256 5.61 3.17 -17.13
N ARG A 257 5.08 2.09 -16.54
CA ARG A 257 3.94 1.36 -17.10
C ARG A 257 2.61 2.04 -16.72
N ALA A 258 2.53 2.55 -15.50
CA ALA A 258 1.32 3.17 -14.98
C ALA A 258 1.09 4.58 -15.53
N VAL A 259 2.17 5.36 -15.74
CA VAL A 259 2.10 6.75 -16.24
C VAL A 259 2.35 6.75 -17.76
N PRO A 260 1.34 7.09 -18.58
CA PRO A 260 1.53 7.22 -20.03
C PRO A 260 2.53 8.34 -20.38
N PRO A 261 3.24 8.23 -21.53
CA PRO A 261 4.19 9.24 -21.99
C PRO A 261 3.54 10.57 -22.39
#